data_AF-A0A9X8VEN4-F1
#
_entry.id   AF-A0A9X8VEN4-F1
#
_cell.length_a   1.000
_cell.length_b   1.000
_cell.length_c   1.000
_cell.angle_alpha   90.00
_cell.angle_beta   90.00
_cell.angle_gamma   90.00
#
_symmetry.space_group_name_H-M   'P 1'
#
loop_
_entity.id
_entity.type
_entity.pdbx_description
1 polymer ?
#
loop_
_entity_poly.entity_id
_entity_poly.type
_entity_poly.pdbx_seq_one_letter_code
_entity_poly.pdbx_strand_id
1 'polypeptide(L)'
;LAGSVRAVKFGLDFLQTAALKPLIKDLLMPQPEWTRDEAQLEEFVRNFCKTVYHPVGSCRMGPSPQDAVTDPQLRVHGFERLRVIDCSVMPQLTSGNTNAPTIMLAEKAVDLLLGAPQ
;
A
#
# COMPACT_ATOMS: atom_id res chain seq x y z
N LEU A 1 9.40 2.23 9.46
CA LEU A 1 10.23 3.46 9.45
C LEU A 1 11.45 3.33 8.55
N ALA A 2 12.34 2.34 8.77
CA ALA A 2 13.57 2.17 7.96
C ALA A 2 13.37 2.21 6.43
N GLY A 3 12.30 1.58 5.91
CA GLY A 3 11.97 1.64 4.48
C GLY A 3 11.69 3.07 3.98
N SER A 4 10.96 3.86 4.76
CA SER A 4 10.66 5.26 4.45
C SER A 4 11.92 6.13 4.51
N VAL A 5 12.78 5.94 5.51
CA VAL A 5 14.07 6.66 5.60
C VAL A 5 14.95 6.34 4.38
N ARG A 6 15.06 5.07 3.99
CA ARG A 6 15.77 4.67 2.76
C ARG A 6 15.21 5.34 1.52
N ALA A 7 13.88 5.42 1.39
CA ALA A 7 13.23 6.08 0.26
C ALA A 7 13.53 7.59 0.22
N VAL A 8 13.57 8.26 1.38
CA VAL A 8 13.96 9.68 1.48
C VAL A 8 15.41 9.88 1.05
N LYS A 9 16.35 9.08 1.57
CA LYS A 9 17.77 9.13 1.16
C LYS A 9 17.93 8.93 -0.35
N PHE A 10 17.27 7.91 -0.89
CA PHE A 10 17.24 7.67 -2.33
C PHE A 10 16.70 8.87 -3.11
N GLY A 11 15.60 9.49 -2.65
CA GLY A 11 15.04 10.67 -3.27
C GLY A 11 16.03 11.85 -3.31
N LEU A 12 16.71 12.12 -2.19
CA LEU A 12 17.74 13.17 -2.12
C LEU A 12 18.90 12.90 -3.09
N ASP A 13 19.39 11.65 -3.16
CA ASP A 13 20.45 11.26 -4.10
C ASP A 13 19.97 11.34 -5.56
N PHE A 14 18.75 10.90 -5.84
CA PHE A 14 18.15 10.93 -7.17
C PHE A 14 18.01 12.35 -7.71
N LEU A 15 17.64 13.31 -6.86
CA LEU A 15 17.56 14.73 -7.19
C LEU A 15 18.92 15.33 -7.56
N GLN A 16 20.05 14.73 -7.14
CA GLN A 16 21.40 15.17 -7.50
C GLN A 16 21.92 14.61 -8.83
N THR A 17 21.15 13.74 -9.51
CA THR A 17 21.53 13.17 -10.80
C THR A 17 21.70 14.26 -11.88
N ALA A 18 22.58 14.02 -12.86
CA ALA A 18 22.95 15.01 -13.87
C ALA A 18 21.76 15.58 -14.67
N ALA A 19 20.70 14.79 -14.86
CA ALA A 19 19.50 15.20 -15.58
C ALA A 19 18.60 16.14 -14.77
N LEU A 20 18.56 15.99 -13.43
CA LEU A 20 17.67 16.74 -12.55
C LEU A 20 18.37 17.94 -11.91
N LYS A 21 19.66 17.82 -11.58
CA LYS A 21 20.43 18.86 -10.89
C LYS A 21 20.34 20.26 -11.53
N PRO A 22 20.38 20.43 -12.88
CA PRO A 22 20.23 21.75 -13.49
C PRO A 22 18.82 22.36 -13.37
N LEU A 23 17.81 21.54 -13.09
CA LEU A 23 16.40 21.96 -12.98
C LEU A 23 16.00 22.33 -11.55
N ILE A 24 16.79 21.93 -10.56
CA ILE A 24 16.50 22.12 -9.14
C ILE A 24 17.29 23.32 -8.65
N LYS A 25 16.57 24.40 -8.31
CA LYS A 25 17.18 25.58 -7.70
C LYS A 25 17.57 25.30 -6.25
N ASP A 26 16.59 24.92 -5.43
CA ASP A 26 16.73 24.72 -4.00
C ASP A 26 15.85 23.54 -3.53
N LEU A 27 16.25 22.86 -2.46
CA LEU A 27 15.46 21.80 -1.81
C LEU A 27 14.81 22.37 -0.55
N LEU A 28 13.48 22.33 -0.47
CA LEU A 28 12.72 22.91 0.66
C LEU A 28 12.73 22.00 1.89
N MET A 29 12.57 20.69 1.69
CA MET A 29 12.60 19.68 2.74
C MET A 29 12.70 18.26 2.15
N PRO A 30 13.29 17.31 2.87
CA PRO A 30 14.18 17.52 4.03
C PRO A 30 15.48 18.23 3.59
N GLN A 31 16.21 18.82 4.54
CA GLN A 31 17.47 19.49 4.21
C GLN A 31 18.53 18.45 3.77
N PRO A 32 19.29 18.68 2.68
CA PRO A 32 20.23 17.68 2.14
C PRO A 32 21.31 17.22 3.11
N GLU A 33 21.75 18.09 4.03
CA GLU A 33 22.73 17.77 5.07
C GLU A 33 22.25 16.68 6.04
N TRP A 34 20.93 16.49 6.19
CA TRP A 34 20.35 15.46 7.05
C TRP A 34 20.57 14.04 6.51
N THR A 35 21.03 13.88 5.26
CA THR A 35 21.34 12.55 4.70
C THR A 35 22.33 11.75 5.57
N ARG A 36 23.18 12.46 6.34
CA ARG A 36 24.16 11.88 7.27
C ARG A 36 23.65 11.72 8.71
N ASP A 37 22.45 12.22 9.02
CA ASP A 37 21.83 12.17 10.34
C ASP A 37 20.53 11.35 10.26
N GLU A 38 20.64 10.07 10.60
CA GLU A 38 19.51 9.15 10.53
C GLU A 38 18.37 9.53 11.50
N ALA A 39 18.70 10.09 12.67
CA ALA A 39 17.72 10.48 13.66
C ALA A 39 16.86 11.64 13.15
N GLN A 40 17.46 12.64 12.50
CA GLN A 40 16.72 13.74 11.88
C GLN A 40 15.83 13.27 10.73
N LEU A 41 16.30 12.32 9.91
CA LEU A 41 15.46 11.75 8.85
C LEU A 41 14.30 10.93 9.41
N GLU A 42 14.50 10.20 10.50
CA GLU A 42 13.43 9.49 11.19
C GLU A 42 12.37 10.45 11.73
N GLU A 43 12.78 11.53 12.39
CA GLU A 43 11.89 12.57 12.89
C GLU A 43 11.12 13.24 11.74
N PHE A 44 11.82 13.60 10.66
CA PHE A 44 11.18 14.13 9.46
C PHE A 44 10.12 13.17 8.90
N VAL A 45 10.43 11.89 8.74
CA VAL A 45 9.45 10.91 8.25
C VAL A 45 8.26 10.82 9.20
N ARG A 46 8.46 10.83 10.53
CA ARG A 46 7.34 10.77 11.50
C ARG A 46 6.43 12.00 11.41
N ASN A 47 7.00 13.19 11.19
CA ASN A 47 6.25 14.44 11.15
C ASN A 47 5.57 14.69 9.79
N PHE A 48 6.11 14.17 8.69
CA PHE A 48 5.67 14.52 7.33
C PHE A 48 5.11 13.35 6.51
N CYS A 49 5.26 12.10 6.96
CA CYS A 49 4.66 10.96 6.26
C CYS A 49 3.14 11.09 6.22
N LYS A 50 2.57 10.80 5.04
CA LYS A 50 1.14 10.84 4.78
C LYS A 50 0.72 9.56 4.10
N THR A 51 -0.57 9.24 4.24
CA THR A 51 -1.17 8.20 3.43
C THR A 51 -1.34 8.68 1.99
N VAL A 52 -1.28 7.73 1.06
CA VAL A 52 -1.72 7.91 -0.35
C VAL A 52 -3.14 7.36 -0.56
N TYR A 53 -3.90 7.21 0.53
CA TYR A 53 -5.33 6.82 0.54
C TYR A 53 -5.61 5.40 0.02
N HIS A 54 -4.70 4.45 0.28
CA HIS A 54 -4.85 3.05 -0.11
C HIS A 54 -4.90 2.06 1.08
N PRO A 55 -5.79 2.24 2.09
CA PRO A 55 -5.95 1.25 3.15
C PRO A 55 -6.57 -0.04 2.58
N VAL A 56 -6.08 -1.20 3.03
CA VAL A 56 -6.57 -2.54 2.63
C VAL A 56 -6.46 -3.51 3.81
N GLY A 57 -7.06 -4.71 3.69
CA GLY A 57 -6.76 -5.84 4.57
C GLY A 57 -7.53 -5.94 5.89
N SER A 58 -8.46 -5.02 6.19
CA SER A 58 -9.26 -5.09 7.44
C SER A 58 -10.24 -6.26 7.52
N CYS A 59 -10.59 -6.88 6.38
CA CYS A 59 -11.35 -8.12 6.30
C CYS A 59 -10.61 -9.16 5.44
N ARG A 60 -9.28 -9.23 5.61
CA ARG A 60 -8.35 -10.07 4.85
C ARG A 60 -8.91 -11.46 4.54
N MET A 61 -8.78 -11.87 3.28
CA MET A 61 -9.05 -13.24 2.84
C MET A 61 -7.93 -14.19 3.28
N GLY A 62 -8.29 -15.43 3.58
CA GLY A 62 -7.34 -16.49 3.90
C GLY A 62 -8.01 -17.84 4.15
N PRO A 63 -7.23 -18.92 4.15
CA PRO A 63 -7.78 -20.28 4.23
C PRO A 63 -8.38 -20.64 5.60
N SER A 64 -8.02 -19.90 6.65
CA SER A 64 -8.35 -20.23 8.04
C SER A 64 -9.05 -19.07 8.74
N PRO A 65 -10.11 -19.33 9.53
CA PRO A 65 -10.79 -18.34 10.34
C PRO A 65 -9.96 -17.85 11.54
N GLN A 66 -8.83 -18.49 11.86
CA GLN A 66 -7.95 -18.03 12.93
C GLN A 66 -7.22 -16.72 12.55
N ASP A 67 -6.94 -16.55 11.25
CA ASP A 67 -6.12 -15.43 10.75
C ASP A 67 -6.83 -14.56 9.72
N ALA A 68 -8.02 -14.95 9.25
CA ALA A 68 -8.74 -14.26 8.17
C ALA A 68 -10.22 -14.06 8.48
N VAL A 69 -10.80 -13.00 7.93
CA VAL A 69 -12.24 -12.70 8.07
C VAL A 69 -13.03 -13.39 6.96
N THR A 70 -12.46 -13.49 5.76
CA THR A 70 -13.08 -14.13 4.61
C THR A 70 -12.25 -15.32 4.11
N ASP A 71 -12.89 -16.26 3.42
CA ASP A 71 -12.20 -17.33 2.70
C ASP A 71 -11.79 -16.89 1.28
N PRO A 72 -11.06 -17.72 0.50
CA PRO A 72 -10.68 -17.38 -0.88
C PRO A 72 -11.87 -17.22 -1.86
N GLN A 73 -13.08 -17.57 -1.42
CA GLN A 73 -14.32 -17.33 -2.14
C GLN A 73 -15.04 -16.08 -1.62
N LEU A 74 -14.39 -15.24 -0.80
CA LEU A 74 -14.92 -13.99 -0.24
C LEU A 74 -16.09 -14.19 0.74
N ARG A 75 -16.33 -15.43 1.21
CA ARG A 75 -17.36 -15.74 2.21
C ARG A 75 -16.83 -15.42 3.59
N VAL A 76 -17.66 -14.79 4.43
CA VAL A 76 -17.27 -14.51 5.83
C VAL A 76 -17.26 -15.82 6.61
N HIS A 77 -16.15 -16.11 7.28
CA HIS A 77 -16.03 -17.31 8.10
C HIS A 77 -17.08 -17.33 9.22
N GLY A 78 -17.76 -18.47 9.40
CA GLY A 78 -18.77 -18.66 10.45
C GLY A 78 -20.16 -18.06 10.15
N PHE A 79 -20.34 -17.45 8.98
CA PHE A 79 -21.63 -16.92 8.55
C PHE A 79 -22.11 -17.58 7.26
N GLU A 80 -23.40 -17.89 7.21
CA GLU A 80 -24.04 -18.31 5.97
C GLU A 80 -24.46 -17.09 5.15
N ARG A 81 -24.28 -17.17 3.82
CA ARG A 81 -24.77 -16.18 2.84
C ARG A 81 -24.27 -14.74 3.04
N LEU A 82 -23.13 -14.54 3.71
CA LEU A 82 -22.48 -13.24 3.85
C LEU A 82 -21.12 -13.22 3.13
N ARG A 83 -20.87 -12.15 2.37
CA ARG A 83 -19.59 -11.91 1.68
C ARG A 83 -19.14 -10.47 1.86
N VAL A 84 -17.83 -10.24 1.76
CA VAL A 84 -17.24 -8.89 1.67
C VAL A 84 -16.57 -8.76 0.31
N ILE A 85 -16.90 -7.72 -0.44
CA ILE A 85 -16.39 -7.49 -1.80
C ILE A 85 -15.93 -6.03 -1.90
N ASP A 86 -14.74 -5.77 -1.35
CA ASP A 86 -14.02 -4.50 -1.45
C ASP A 86 -12.52 -4.74 -1.17
N CYS A 87 -11.72 -3.68 -1.17
CA CYS A 87 -10.28 -3.79 -0.93
C CYS A 87 -9.89 -4.28 0.48
N SER A 88 -10.82 -4.34 1.44
CA SER A 88 -10.54 -4.86 2.78
C SER A 88 -10.19 -6.34 2.77
N VAL A 89 -10.58 -7.10 1.76
CA VAL A 89 -10.27 -8.54 1.65
C VAL A 89 -8.87 -8.82 1.10
N MET A 90 -8.20 -7.81 0.55
CA MET A 90 -6.86 -8.00 -0.01
C MET A 90 -5.88 -8.40 1.11
N PRO A 91 -5.18 -9.54 1.00
CA PRO A 91 -4.29 -10.00 2.05
C PRO A 91 -3.02 -9.14 2.20
N GLN A 92 -2.63 -8.46 1.13
CA GLN A 92 -1.49 -7.55 1.09
C GLN A 92 -1.79 -6.39 0.13
N LEU A 93 -1.17 -5.24 0.39
CA LEU A 93 -1.25 -4.08 -0.49
C LEU A 93 -0.46 -4.34 -1.79
N THR A 94 -1.09 -4.06 -2.93
CA THR A 94 -0.46 -4.15 -4.24
C THR A 94 0.60 -3.04 -4.43
N SER A 95 1.63 -3.27 -5.26
CA SER A 95 2.67 -2.27 -5.57
C SER A 95 2.22 -1.08 -6.43
N GLY A 96 0.91 -0.82 -6.52
CA GLY A 96 0.31 0.26 -7.29
C GLY A 96 -0.99 0.75 -6.65
N ASN A 97 -1.69 1.68 -7.32
CA ASN A 97 -2.95 2.23 -6.84
C ASN A 97 -4.03 1.14 -6.72
N THR A 98 -4.78 1.15 -5.62
CA THR A 98 -5.73 0.08 -5.28
C THR A 98 -7.02 0.09 -6.08
N ASN A 99 -7.31 1.17 -6.82
CA ASN A 99 -8.54 1.29 -7.59
C ASN A 99 -8.72 0.15 -8.62
N ALA A 100 -7.73 -0.05 -9.49
CA ALA A 100 -7.81 -1.09 -10.52
C ALA A 100 -7.89 -2.52 -9.92
N PRO A 101 -7.05 -2.90 -8.93
CA PRO A 101 -7.21 -4.17 -8.22
C PRO A 101 -8.58 -4.35 -7.55
N THR A 102 -9.19 -3.28 -7.04
CA THR A 102 -10.52 -3.35 -6.40
C THR A 102 -11.62 -3.63 -7.43
N ILE A 103 -11.55 -2.99 -8.60
CA ILE A 103 -12.47 -3.26 -9.71
C ILE A 103 -12.33 -4.71 -10.17
N MET A 104 -11.09 -5.18 -10.36
CA MET A 104 -10.84 -6.58 -10.76
C MET A 104 -11.35 -7.58 -9.72
N LEU A 105 -11.15 -7.31 -8.43
CA LEU A 105 -11.70 -8.12 -7.33
C LEU A 105 -13.23 -8.21 -7.43
N ALA A 106 -13.91 -7.10 -7.71
CA ALA A 106 -15.37 -7.08 -7.86
C ALA A 106 -15.82 -7.92 -9.06
N GLU A 107 -15.14 -7.81 -10.21
CA GLU A 107 -15.42 -8.66 -11.39
C GLU A 107 -15.24 -10.15 -11.06
N LYS A 108 -14.12 -10.52 -10.42
CA LYS A 108 -13.90 -11.91 -10.00
C LYS A 108 -14.95 -12.39 -8.98
N ALA A 109 -15.45 -11.50 -8.13
CA ALA A 109 -16.52 -11.84 -7.20
C ALA A 109 -17.83 -12.17 -7.91
N VAL A 110 -18.13 -11.50 -9.04
CA VAL A 110 -19.28 -11.83 -9.89
C VAL A 110 -19.15 -13.23 -10.47
N ASP A 111 -17.97 -13.60 -10.98
CA ASP A 111 -17.71 -14.97 -11.46
C ASP A 111 -17.96 -16.02 -10.37
N LEU A 112 -17.47 -15.77 -9.15
CA LEU A 112 -17.67 -16.65 -7.99
C LEU A 112 -19.14 -16.75 -7.55
N LEU A 113 -19.92 -15.70 -7.75
CA LEU A 113 -21.36 -15.68 -7.42
C LEU A 113 -22.20 -16.40 -8.49
N LEU A 114 -21.84 -16.25 -9.76
CA LEU A 114 -22.52 -16.90 -10.89
C LEU A 114 -22.08 -18.35 -11.12
N GLY A 115 -21.01 -18.80 -10.46
CA GLY A 115 -20.43 -20.12 -10.69
C GLY A 115 -19.78 -20.25 -12.07
N ALA A 116 -19.23 -19.15 -12.59
CA ALA A 116 -18.54 -19.14 -13.87
C ALA A 116 -17.30 -20.07 -13.82
N PRO A 117 -16.94 -20.73 -14.94
CA PRO A 117 -15.73 -21.55 -15.01
C PRO A 117 -14.49 -20.70 -14.70
N GLN A 118 -13.58 -21.26 -13.90
CA GLN A 118 -12.34 -20.62 -13.45
C GLN A 118 -11.24 -20.67 -14.50
#